data_AF-A0A8X7WU83-F1
#
_entry.id   AF-A0A8X7WU83-F1
#
_cell.length_a   1.000
_cell.length_b   1.000
_cell.length_c   1.000
_cell.angle_alpha   90.00
_cell.angle_beta   90.00
_cell.angle_gamma   90.00
#
_symmetry.space_group_name_H-M   'P 1'
#
loop_
_entity.id
_entity.type
_entity.pdbx_description
1 polymer ?
#
loop_
_entity_poly.entity_id
_entity_poly.type
_entity_poly.pdbx_seq_one_letter_code
_entity_poly.pdbx_strand_id
1 'polypeptide(L)'
;MDILVNWENHITTGVVDHVHVFQYCDTCWAFGLTRQMNAIFRLALLISGIESLSVVHFIQSMRRMLLLSHTLTISGLPTAVPFLTVNGLILVGDFNSMCDRRTGLPLLSAPRFPSFVVSEMKIHRLREYKNHHEFEAAFFLALNYSPVAAVIPCYPSLDAFRSQQYVPHDYGLYSPPLQELVSLYTKSHLIFATGRGRMLDIPFVRFRDSAHGAFLNVRMGWGIITEFVQLIGPRVVW
;
A
#
# COMPACT_ATOMS: atom_id res chain seq x y z
N MET A 1 -17.31 1.36 18.45
CA MET A 1 -16.39 0.89 17.39
C MET A 1 -15.11 0.55 18.09
N ASP A 2 -14.74 -0.72 18.08
CA ASP A 2 -13.63 -1.22 18.88
C ASP A 2 -12.47 -1.49 17.94
N ILE A 3 -11.39 -0.72 18.09
CA ILE A 3 -10.19 -0.87 17.26
C ILE A 3 -9.21 -1.79 18.00
N LEU A 4 -8.90 -2.93 17.38
CA LEU A 4 -8.03 -3.96 17.96
C LEU A 4 -6.56 -3.74 17.57
N VAL A 5 -6.32 -3.23 16.36
CA VAL A 5 -4.99 -2.79 15.90
C VAL A 5 -5.15 -1.40 15.32
N ASN A 6 -4.31 -0.46 15.75
CA ASN A 6 -4.33 0.91 15.27
C ASN A 6 -2.91 1.45 15.04
N TRP A 7 -2.38 1.25 13.84
CA TRP A 7 -1.09 1.83 13.46
C TRP A 7 -1.13 3.35 13.33
N GLU A 8 -2.32 3.97 13.22
CA GLU A 8 -2.41 5.44 13.19
C GLU A 8 -1.99 6.08 14.53
N ASN A 9 -2.03 5.35 15.65
CA ASN A 9 -1.47 5.84 16.92
C ASN A 9 0.04 6.08 16.82
N HIS A 10 0.69 5.52 15.79
CA HIS A 10 2.11 5.64 15.52
C HIS A 10 2.43 6.66 14.41
N ILE A 11 1.49 7.55 14.04
CA ILE A 11 1.76 8.68 13.14
C ILE A 11 2.84 9.60 13.72
N THR A 12 2.80 9.89 15.03
CA THR A 12 3.80 10.75 15.69
C THR A 12 5.18 10.12 15.73
N THR A 13 5.24 8.79 15.82
CA THR A 13 6.49 8.01 15.68
C THR A 13 6.88 7.78 14.21
N GLY A 14 6.05 8.24 13.28
CA GLY A 14 6.27 8.13 11.84
C GLY A 14 5.93 6.78 11.23
N VAL A 15 5.49 5.72 11.92
CA VAL A 15 5.25 4.41 11.27
C VAL A 15 4.22 4.47 10.15
N VAL A 16 3.20 5.33 10.30
CA VAL A 16 2.23 5.61 9.23
C VAL A 16 2.50 7.01 8.67
N ASP A 17 2.90 7.07 7.40
CA ASP A 17 3.06 8.34 6.68
C ASP A 17 1.73 9.09 6.54
N HIS A 18 1.82 10.42 6.57
CA HIS A 18 0.76 11.31 6.12
C HIS A 18 0.39 11.02 4.66
N VAL A 19 -0.88 11.26 4.30
CA VAL A 19 -1.36 11.08 2.93
C VAL A 19 -0.69 12.12 2.03
N HIS A 20 -0.09 11.66 0.92
CA HIS A 20 0.49 12.55 -0.08
C HIS A 20 -0.61 13.37 -0.75
N VAL A 21 -0.48 14.69 -0.70
CA VAL A 21 -1.46 15.66 -1.25
C VAL A 21 -1.53 15.61 -2.78
N PHE A 22 -0.45 15.19 -3.45
CA PHE A 22 -0.37 15.09 -4.90
C PHE A 22 0.02 13.67 -5.34
N GLN A 23 -0.77 13.11 -6.24
CA GLN A 23 -0.57 11.76 -6.79
C GLN A 23 -0.85 11.79 -8.28
N TYR A 24 -0.01 11.07 -9.04
CA TYR A 24 -0.32 10.82 -10.44
C TYR A 24 -1.41 9.76 -10.52
N CYS A 25 -2.35 9.92 -11.46
CA CYS A 25 -3.32 8.86 -11.75
C CYS A 25 -2.61 7.51 -11.95
N ASP A 26 -3.27 6.42 -11.56
CA ASP A 26 -2.79 5.05 -11.80
C ASP A 26 -1.47 4.66 -11.10
N THR A 27 -1.01 5.45 -10.13
CA THR A 27 0.22 5.17 -9.36
C THR A 27 -0.03 4.70 -7.92
N CYS A 28 -1.27 4.31 -7.58
CA CYS A 28 -1.61 3.82 -6.23
C CYS A 28 -0.71 2.66 -5.76
N TRP A 29 -0.26 1.83 -6.70
CA TRP A 29 0.70 0.75 -6.45
C TRP A 29 2.02 1.26 -5.83
N ALA A 30 2.56 2.35 -6.36
CA ALA A 30 3.83 2.92 -5.91
C ALA A 30 3.66 3.54 -4.52
N PHE A 31 2.57 4.27 -4.30
CA PHE A 31 2.26 4.89 -3.02
C PHE A 31 2.01 3.85 -1.93
N GLY A 32 1.17 2.84 -2.17
CA GLY A 32 0.88 1.81 -1.18
C GLY A 32 2.11 0.99 -0.79
N LEU A 33 2.91 0.57 -1.77
CA LEU A 33 4.16 -0.17 -1.52
C LEU A 33 5.22 0.69 -0.82
N THR A 34 5.40 1.95 -1.23
CA THR A 34 6.36 2.87 -0.58
C THR A 34 5.97 3.14 0.87
N ARG A 35 4.69 3.33 1.17
CA ARG A 35 4.20 3.51 2.55
C ARG A 35 4.42 2.27 3.40
N GLN A 36 4.22 1.08 2.84
CA GLN A 36 4.53 -0.16 3.55
C GLN A 36 6.03 -0.32 3.78
N MET A 37 6.88 0.01 2.80
CA MET A 37 8.33 0.05 2.97
C MET A 37 8.74 1.02 4.08
N ASN A 38 8.23 2.26 4.08
CA ASN A 38 8.50 3.21 5.17
C ASN A 38 8.12 2.64 6.54
N ALA A 39 6.94 2.03 6.65
CA ALA A 39 6.48 1.44 7.90
C ALA A 39 7.41 0.33 8.42
N ILE A 40 7.76 -0.65 7.59
CA ILE A 40 8.62 -1.76 8.03
C ILE A 40 10.04 -1.32 8.35
N PHE A 41 10.59 -0.33 7.63
CA PHE A 41 11.94 0.17 7.87
C PHE A 41 12.02 1.01 9.13
N ARG A 42 10.97 1.79 9.45
CA ARG A 42 10.86 2.49 10.74
C ARG A 42 10.66 1.52 11.90
N LEU A 43 9.86 0.48 11.74
CA LEU A 43 9.72 -0.59 12.75
C LEU A 43 11.03 -1.34 12.99
N ALA A 44 11.87 -1.48 11.95
CA ALA A 44 13.21 -2.05 12.04
C ALA A 44 14.29 -1.06 12.50
N LEU A 45 13.93 0.20 12.80
CA LEU A 45 14.86 1.28 13.19
C LEU A 45 15.96 1.58 12.15
N LEU A 46 15.67 1.32 10.87
CA LEU A 46 16.59 1.56 9.74
C LEU A 46 16.35 2.91 9.06
N ILE A 47 15.20 3.54 9.30
CA ILE A 47 14.85 4.88 8.81
C ILE A 47 14.30 5.68 10.00
N SER A 48 14.68 6.94 10.12
CA SER A 48 14.14 7.83 11.16
C SER A 48 12.66 8.14 10.93
N GLY A 49 11.91 8.44 11.99
CA GLY A 49 10.49 8.82 11.89
C GLY A 49 10.22 10.05 11.02
N ILE A 50 11.23 10.91 10.80
CA ILE A 50 11.13 12.12 9.97
C ILE A 50 11.55 11.89 8.51
N GLU A 51 12.26 10.80 8.23
CA GLU A 51 12.76 10.48 6.90
C GLU A 51 11.76 9.60 6.16
N SER A 52 11.73 9.65 4.84
CA SER A 52 10.80 8.87 4.02
C SER A 52 11.46 8.44 2.72
N LEU A 53 11.08 7.26 2.23
CA LEU A 53 11.48 6.72 0.94
C LEU A 53 10.78 7.43 -0.21
N SER A 54 11.49 7.63 -1.30
CA SER A 54 11.03 8.39 -2.46
C SER A 54 10.14 7.56 -3.37
N VAL A 55 8.83 7.84 -3.34
CA VAL A 55 7.86 7.29 -4.31
C VAL A 55 8.17 7.74 -5.74
N VAL A 56 8.72 8.95 -5.91
CA VAL A 56 9.07 9.48 -7.24
C VAL A 56 10.26 8.70 -7.81
N HIS A 57 11.27 8.41 -7.00
CA HIS A 57 12.36 7.51 -7.40
C HIS A 57 11.82 6.15 -7.84
N PHE A 58 10.83 5.60 -7.11
CA PHE A 58 10.23 4.32 -7.46
C PHE A 58 9.58 4.35 -8.85
N ILE A 59 8.71 5.34 -9.08
CA ILE A 59 8.00 5.49 -10.35
C ILE A 59 8.98 5.69 -11.50
N GLN A 60 9.98 6.56 -11.35
CA GLN A 60 10.97 6.81 -12.41
C GLN A 60 11.84 5.58 -12.69
N SER A 61 12.22 4.84 -11.66
CA SER A 61 12.99 3.61 -11.83
C SER A 61 12.19 2.54 -12.56
N MET A 62 10.93 2.32 -12.18
CA MET A 62 10.05 1.36 -12.86
C MET A 62 9.78 1.78 -14.30
N ARG A 63 9.63 3.08 -14.57
CA ARG A 63 9.50 3.63 -15.92
C ARG A 63 10.75 3.34 -16.77
N ARG A 64 11.93 3.57 -16.21
CA ARG A 64 13.22 3.33 -16.88
C ARG A 64 13.43 1.84 -17.19
N MET A 65 12.96 0.96 -16.32
CA MET A 65 12.98 -0.48 -16.53
C MET A 65 11.93 -0.94 -17.57
N LEU A 66 11.18 -0.02 -18.17
CA LEU A 66 10.11 -0.31 -19.14
C LEU A 66 9.01 -1.22 -18.55
N LEU A 67 8.79 -1.14 -17.24
CA LEU A 67 7.82 -1.94 -16.51
C LEU A 67 6.47 -1.23 -16.31
N LEU A 68 6.37 0.01 -16.78
CA LEU A 68 5.15 0.81 -16.69
C LEU A 68 4.45 0.91 -18.04
N SER A 69 3.12 0.91 -18.01
CA SER A 69 2.29 1.28 -19.14
C SER A 69 2.41 2.78 -19.45
N HIS A 70 1.76 3.21 -20.54
CA HIS A 70 1.65 4.63 -20.90
C HIS A 70 0.90 5.47 -19.83
N THR A 71 0.05 4.85 -19.01
CA THR A 71 -0.64 5.50 -17.88
C THR A 71 0.09 5.32 -16.55
N LEU A 72 1.33 4.81 -16.55
CA LEU A 72 2.13 4.56 -15.33
C LEU A 72 1.63 3.40 -14.45
N THR A 73 0.74 2.53 -14.97
CA THR A 73 0.35 1.29 -14.28
C THR A 73 1.43 0.22 -14.40
N ILE A 74 1.52 -0.66 -13.40
CA ILE A 74 2.22 -1.94 -13.49
C ILE A 74 1.25 -3.03 -13.95
N SER A 75 1.76 -4.08 -14.61
CA SER A 75 0.96 -5.25 -15.02
C SER A 75 0.44 -6.10 -13.86
N GLY A 76 1.01 -5.93 -12.66
CA GLY A 76 0.59 -6.57 -11.41
C GLY A 76 1.65 -6.40 -10.33
N LEU A 77 1.33 -6.75 -9.09
CA LEU A 77 2.27 -6.67 -7.97
C LEU A 77 3.61 -7.41 -8.19
N PRO A 78 3.68 -8.57 -8.89
CA PRO A 78 4.95 -9.25 -9.15
C PRO A 78 5.97 -8.38 -9.90
N THR A 79 5.51 -7.41 -10.68
CA THR A 79 6.35 -6.50 -11.45
C THR A 79 7.25 -5.65 -10.55
N ALA A 80 6.80 -5.32 -9.34
CA ALA A 80 7.58 -4.54 -8.37
C ALA A 80 8.64 -5.37 -7.62
N VAL A 81 8.52 -6.71 -7.61
CA VAL A 81 9.34 -7.59 -6.76
C VAL A 81 10.84 -7.43 -7.05
N PRO A 82 11.35 -7.54 -8.30
CA PRO A 82 12.78 -7.46 -8.55
C PRO A 82 13.37 -6.12 -8.11
N PHE A 83 12.61 -5.03 -8.29
CA PHE A 83 13.06 -3.71 -7.88
C PHE A 83 13.16 -3.62 -6.35
N LEU A 84 12.13 -4.02 -5.61
CA LEU A 84 12.11 -3.88 -4.15
C LEU A 84 13.05 -4.86 -3.42
N THR A 85 13.43 -5.98 -4.05
CA THR A 85 14.34 -6.96 -3.43
C THR A 85 15.81 -6.77 -3.81
N VAL A 86 16.10 -6.14 -4.96
CA VAL A 86 17.47 -6.01 -5.49
C VAL A 86 17.95 -4.55 -5.53
N ASN A 87 17.15 -3.64 -6.07
CA ASN A 87 17.58 -2.25 -6.32
C ASN A 87 17.23 -1.32 -5.16
N GLY A 88 16.00 -1.44 -4.65
CA GLY A 88 15.49 -0.74 -3.50
C GLY A 88 15.05 0.69 -3.75
N LEU A 89 14.44 1.27 -2.72
CA LEU A 89 14.09 2.67 -2.66
C LEU A 89 15.22 3.47 -2.01
N ILE A 90 15.23 4.78 -2.23
CA ILE A 90 16.18 5.70 -1.59
C ILE A 90 15.41 6.77 -0.84
N LEU A 91 16.06 7.50 0.06
CA LEU A 91 15.40 8.57 0.80
C LEU A 91 15.00 9.71 -0.14
N VAL A 92 13.93 10.42 0.22
CA VAL A 92 13.48 11.64 -0.48
C VAL A 92 14.60 12.69 -0.49
N GLY A 93 15.33 12.85 0.61
CA GLY A 93 16.47 13.76 0.70
C GLY A 93 17.55 13.44 -0.33
N ASP A 94 17.91 12.15 -0.45
CA ASP A 94 18.91 11.66 -1.40
C ASP A 94 18.43 11.86 -2.84
N PHE A 95 17.20 11.45 -3.14
CA PHE A 95 16.62 11.65 -4.47
C PHE A 95 16.61 13.12 -4.89
N ASN A 96 16.25 14.03 -3.97
CA ASN A 96 16.11 15.44 -4.28
C ASN A 96 17.45 16.16 -4.49
N SER A 97 18.53 15.66 -3.88
CA SER A 97 19.86 16.29 -3.90
C SER A 97 20.85 15.61 -4.84
N MET A 98 20.68 14.31 -5.09
CA MET A 98 21.67 13.46 -5.75
C MET A 98 21.16 12.74 -7.00
N CYS A 99 19.88 12.89 -7.36
CA CYS A 99 19.34 12.28 -8.57
C CYS A 99 18.79 13.31 -9.56
N ASP A 100 18.89 12.97 -10.85
CA ASP A 100 18.15 13.67 -11.89
C ASP A 100 16.65 13.37 -11.74
N ARG A 101 15.84 14.42 -11.55
CA ARG A 101 14.40 14.28 -11.23
C ARG A 101 13.58 13.68 -12.37
N ARG A 102 14.07 13.74 -13.61
CA ARG A 102 13.35 13.25 -14.80
C ARG A 102 13.59 11.77 -15.03
N THR A 103 14.81 11.31 -14.80
CA THR A 103 15.26 9.95 -15.10
C THR A 103 15.35 9.07 -13.86
N GLY A 104 15.45 9.69 -12.68
CA GLY A 104 15.70 9.03 -11.40
C GLY A 104 17.11 8.43 -11.26
N LEU A 105 18.02 8.76 -12.18
CA LEU A 105 19.41 8.30 -12.11
C LEU A 105 20.23 9.16 -11.14
N PRO A 106 21.23 8.59 -10.45
CA PRO A 106 22.23 9.37 -9.74
C PRO A 106 22.89 10.38 -10.68
N LEU A 107 23.14 11.60 -10.18
CA LEU A 107 23.96 12.58 -10.88
C LEU A 107 25.40 12.04 -11.00
N LEU A 108 26.12 12.42 -12.06
CA LEU A 108 27.48 11.92 -12.33
C LEU A 108 28.46 12.13 -11.16
N SER A 109 28.26 13.20 -10.38
CA SER A 109 29.08 13.55 -9.22
C SER A 109 28.46 13.14 -7.88
N ALA A 110 27.33 12.44 -7.89
CA ALA A 110 26.67 12.04 -6.66
C ALA A 110 27.53 11.00 -5.91
N PRO A 111 27.77 11.19 -4.59
CA PRO A 111 28.35 10.13 -3.79
C PRO A 111 27.41 8.92 -3.76
N ARG A 112 27.97 7.76 -3.42
CA ARG A 112 27.18 6.54 -3.20
C ARG A 112 26.24 6.75 -2.00
N PHE A 113 24.96 6.47 -2.19
CA PHE A 113 23.92 6.56 -1.15
C PHE A 113 23.24 5.20 -0.96
N PRO A 114 22.69 4.92 0.24
CA PRO A 114 22.08 3.65 0.53
C PRO A 114 20.77 3.45 -0.23
N SER A 115 20.52 2.20 -0.61
CA SER A 115 19.21 1.72 -1.04
C SER A 115 18.58 0.81 0.01
N PHE A 116 17.28 0.94 0.16
CA PHE A 116 16.45 0.24 1.13
C PHE A 116 15.68 -0.85 0.40
N VAL A 117 16.03 -2.11 0.70
CA VAL A 117 15.48 -3.31 0.05
C VAL A 117 14.88 -4.27 1.06
N VAL A 118 13.98 -5.13 0.62
CA VAL A 118 13.49 -6.26 1.42
C VAL A 118 14.13 -7.55 0.93
N SER A 119 14.35 -8.52 1.81
CA SER A 119 14.81 -9.85 1.41
C SER A 119 13.75 -10.56 0.56
N GLU A 120 12.47 -10.37 0.89
CA GLU A 120 11.36 -10.98 0.16
C GLU A 120 10.13 -10.05 0.13
N MET A 121 9.45 -10.03 -1.02
CA MET A 121 8.11 -9.47 -1.17
C MET A 121 7.16 -10.61 -1.51
N LYS A 122 6.41 -11.09 -0.51
CA LYS A 122 5.43 -12.16 -0.67
C LYS A 122 4.07 -11.57 -1.02
N ILE A 123 3.52 -11.99 -2.15
CA ILE A 123 2.21 -11.56 -2.63
C ILE A 123 1.23 -12.70 -2.35
N HIS A 124 0.23 -12.40 -1.53
CA HIS A 124 -0.84 -13.33 -1.20
C HIS A 124 -2.06 -13.02 -2.05
N ARG A 125 -2.62 -14.02 -2.74
CA ARG A 125 -3.85 -13.86 -3.52
C ARG A 125 -4.98 -14.66 -2.93
N LEU A 126 -6.19 -14.12 -2.94
CA LEU A 126 -7.38 -14.78 -2.40
C LEU A 126 -7.57 -16.20 -2.97
N ARG A 127 -7.29 -16.39 -4.27
CA ARG A 127 -7.40 -17.69 -4.97
C ARG A 127 -6.40 -18.76 -4.51
N GLU A 128 -5.35 -18.39 -3.77
CA GLU A 128 -4.32 -19.30 -3.27
C GLU A 128 -4.72 -19.93 -1.91
N TYR A 129 -5.87 -19.52 -1.36
CA TYR A 129 -6.40 -19.98 -0.08
C TYR A 129 -7.66 -20.82 -0.27
N LYS A 130 -7.98 -21.66 0.72
CA LYS A 130 -9.16 -22.53 0.66
C LYS A 130 -10.47 -21.75 0.61
N ASN A 131 -10.52 -20.61 1.31
CA ASN A 131 -11.67 -19.71 1.38
C ASN A 131 -11.23 -18.31 1.83
N HIS A 132 -12.17 -17.35 1.76
CA HIS A 132 -11.90 -15.97 2.17
C HIS A 132 -11.55 -15.83 3.65
N HIS A 133 -12.06 -16.68 4.54
CA HIS A 133 -11.73 -16.61 5.97
C HIS A 133 -10.27 -16.92 6.24
N GLU A 134 -9.70 -17.93 5.56
CA GLU A 134 -8.29 -18.29 5.69
C GLU A 134 -7.38 -17.18 5.15
N PHE A 135 -7.74 -16.61 3.99
CA PHE A 135 -7.03 -15.47 3.41
C PHE A 135 -7.07 -14.23 4.33
N GLU A 136 -8.25 -13.86 4.83
CA GLU A 136 -8.42 -12.73 5.75
C GLU A 136 -7.70 -12.97 7.09
N ALA A 137 -7.65 -14.21 7.59
CA ALA A 137 -6.87 -14.54 8.78
C ALA A 137 -5.37 -14.32 8.55
N ALA A 138 -4.83 -14.72 7.40
CA ALA A 138 -3.44 -14.45 7.03
C ALA A 138 -3.17 -12.94 6.89
N PHE A 139 -4.11 -12.22 6.27
CA PHE A 139 -4.04 -10.76 6.16
C PHE A 139 -4.03 -10.09 7.55
N PHE A 140 -4.90 -10.50 8.47
CA PHE A 140 -4.93 -9.96 9.83
C PHE A 140 -3.67 -10.29 10.62
N LEU A 141 -3.11 -11.48 10.41
CA LEU A 141 -1.83 -11.84 11.01
C LEU A 141 -0.72 -10.89 10.54
N ALA A 142 -0.62 -10.63 9.23
CA ALA A 142 0.32 -9.64 8.70
C ALA A 142 0.09 -8.24 9.29
N LEU A 143 -1.18 -7.80 9.36
CA LEU A 143 -1.56 -6.49 9.88
C LEU A 143 -1.27 -6.32 11.38
N ASN A 144 -1.18 -7.41 12.16
CA ASN A 144 -0.79 -7.35 13.57
C ASN A 144 0.69 -6.96 13.76
N TYR A 145 1.54 -7.15 12.74
CA TYR A 145 2.99 -6.87 12.84
C TYR A 145 3.41 -5.59 12.14
N SER A 146 2.71 -5.17 11.08
CA SER A 146 2.93 -3.88 10.42
C SER A 146 1.68 -3.45 9.65
N PRO A 147 1.58 -2.19 9.21
CA PRO A 147 0.68 -1.81 8.13
C PRO A 147 0.90 -2.66 6.87
N VAL A 148 -0.16 -2.85 6.07
CA VAL A 148 -0.15 -3.77 4.92
C VAL A 148 -0.75 -3.09 3.69
N ALA A 149 -0.07 -3.16 2.54
CA ALA A 149 -0.69 -2.81 1.26
C ALA A 149 -1.57 -3.96 0.76
N ALA A 150 -2.78 -3.62 0.33
CA ALA A 150 -3.79 -4.57 -0.11
C ALA A 150 -4.48 -4.06 -1.38
N VAL A 151 -4.96 -4.98 -2.21
CA VAL A 151 -5.67 -4.68 -3.45
C VAL A 151 -7.16 -4.91 -3.21
N ILE A 152 -7.97 -3.92 -3.60
CA ILE A 152 -9.42 -4.05 -3.69
C ILE A 152 -9.89 -3.75 -5.12
N PRO A 153 -10.99 -4.37 -5.59
CA PRO A 153 -11.63 -3.97 -6.84
C PRO A 153 -12.21 -2.55 -6.75
N CYS A 154 -12.10 -1.78 -7.82
CA CYS A 154 -12.72 -0.46 -7.94
C CYS A 154 -14.17 -0.59 -8.38
N TYR A 155 -15.02 -1.12 -7.52
CA TYR A 155 -16.43 -1.20 -7.83
C TYR A 155 -17.09 0.18 -7.90
N PRO A 156 -18.16 0.38 -8.69
CA PRO A 156 -18.92 1.63 -8.72
C PRO A 156 -19.40 2.07 -7.33
N SER A 157 -19.78 1.12 -6.48
CA SER A 157 -20.15 1.40 -5.08
C SER A 157 -19.02 2.02 -4.25
N LEU A 158 -17.75 1.74 -4.56
CA LEU A 158 -16.61 2.34 -3.87
C LEU A 158 -16.51 3.84 -4.16
N ASP A 159 -16.70 4.22 -5.41
CA ASP A 159 -16.65 5.63 -5.83
C ASP A 159 -17.85 6.40 -5.25
N ALA A 160 -19.04 5.79 -5.25
CA ALA A 160 -20.21 6.36 -4.59
C ALA A 160 -20.01 6.52 -3.07
N PHE A 161 -19.34 5.55 -2.42
CA PHE A 161 -18.99 5.62 -1.01
C PHE A 161 -18.03 6.78 -0.71
N ARG A 162 -16.99 6.94 -1.54
CA ARG A 162 -16.02 8.03 -1.41
C ARG A 162 -16.64 9.41 -1.65
N SER A 163 -17.60 9.53 -2.57
CA SER A 163 -18.27 10.80 -2.86
C SER A 163 -19.35 11.18 -1.84
N GLN A 164 -19.54 10.37 -0.77
CA GLN A 164 -20.62 10.51 0.21
C GLN A 164 -22.03 10.50 -0.41
N GLN A 165 -22.14 10.03 -1.65
CA GLN A 165 -23.43 9.84 -2.35
C GLN A 165 -24.04 8.48 -2.03
N TYR A 166 -23.26 7.59 -1.40
CA TYR A 166 -23.70 6.32 -0.86
C TYR A 166 -24.02 6.48 0.63
N VAL A 167 -25.25 6.14 1.03
CA VAL A 167 -25.57 5.93 2.43
C VAL A 167 -25.12 4.51 2.77
N PRO A 168 -24.07 4.33 3.60
CA PRO A 168 -23.59 3.00 3.95
C PRO A 168 -24.72 2.23 4.62
N HIS A 169 -25.04 1.04 4.12
CA HIS A 169 -26.05 0.18 4.76
C HIS A 169 -25.64 -0.23 6.18
N ASP A 170 -24.32 -0.25 6.47
CA ASP A 170 -23.74 -0.77 7.71
C ASP A 170 -22.94 0.30 8.47
N TYR A 171 -23.62 1.30 9.06
CA TYR A 171 -23.03 2.19 10.09
C TYR A 171 -21.72 2.92 9.70
N GLY A 172 -21.47 3.15 8.41
CA GLY A 172 -20.23 3.77 7.92
C GLY A 172 -19.14 2.78 7.47
N LEU A 173 -19.44 1.49 7.35
CA LEU A 173 -18.58 0.51 6.68
C LEU A 173 -18.91 0.44 5.20
N TYR A 174 -17.88 0.47 4.38
CA TYR A 174 -17.98 0.12 2.97
C TYR A 174 -18.15 -1.39 2.83
N SER A 175 -19.18 -1.78 2.09
CA SER A 175 -19.40 -3.14 1.61
C SER A 175 -20.01 -3.04 0.20
N PRO A 176 -19.41 -3.65 -0.83
CA PRO A 176 -20.02 -3.67 -2.15
C PRO A 176 -21.30 -4.52 -2.13
N PRO A 177 -22.30 -4.19 -2.96
CA PRO A 177 -23.45 -5.06 -3.22
C PRO A 177 -23.02 -6.45 -3.69
N LEU A 178 -23.84 -7.47 -3.38
CA LEU A 178 -23.62 -8.85 -3.79
C LEU A 178 -23.39 -9.00 -5.30
N GLN A 179 -24.11 -8.22 -6.13
CA GLN A 179 -23.96 -8.26 -7.58
C GLN A 179 -22.56 -7.87 -8.03
N GLU A 180 -21.93 -6.91 -7.34
CA GLU A 180 -20.56 -6.48 -7.66
C GLU A 180 -19.53 -7.52 -7.21
N LEU A 181 -19.74 -8.15 -6.05
CA LEU A 181 -18.87 -9.21 -5.52
C LEU A 181 -18.75 -10.41 -6.46
N VAL A 182 -19.84 -10.79 -7.14
CA VAL A 182 -19.85 -11.91 -8.10
C VAL A 182 -19.48 -11.48 -9.53
N SER A 183 -19.31 -10.18 -9.77
CA SER A 183 -18.97 -9.64 -11.09
C SER A 183 -17.45 -9.68 -11.35
N LEU A 184 -17.06 -9.91 -12.61
CA LEU A 184 -15.67 -9.80 -13.04
C LEU A 184 -15.31 -8.32 -13.23
N TYR A 185 -14.74 -7.70 -12.20
CA TYR A 185 -14.19 -6.35 -12.27
C TYR A 185 -12.68 -6.38 -12.47
N THR A 186 -12.19 -5.73 -13.52
CA THR A 186 -10.76 -5.75 -13.89
C THR A 186 -9.98 -4.58 -13.31
N LYS A 187 -10.66 -3.47 -12.99
CA LYS A 187 -10.03 -2.31 -12.36
C LYS A 187 -9.83 -2.57 -10.87
N SER A 188 -8.60 -2.36 -10.40
CA SER A 188 -8.21 -2.55 -9.01
C SER A 188 -7.46 -1.33 -8.49
N HIS A 189 -7.44 -1.19 -7.16
CA HIS A 189 -6.75 -0.12 -6.46
C HIS A 189 -5.97 -0.66 -5.28
N LEU A 190 -4.74 -0.22 -5.13
CA LEU A 190 -3.91 -0.55 -3.98
C LEU A 190 -4.22 0.44 -2.85
N ILE A 191 -4.65 -0.09 -1.71
CA ILE A 191 -4.97 0.64 -0.48
C ILE A 191 -4.03 0.23 0.65
N PHE A 192 -3.89 1.09 1.66
CA PHE A 192 -2.95 0.89 2.75
C PHE A 192 -3.70 0.64 4.06
N ALA A 193 -3.66 -0.59 4.56
CA ALA A 193 -4.32 -1.01 5.78
C ALA A 193 -3.53 -0.58 7.00
N THR A 194 -4.18 0.14 7.91
CA THR A 194 -3.54 0.71 9.10
C THR A 194 -4.26 0.35 10.40
N GLY A 195 -5.39 -0.35 10.33
CA GLY A 195 -6.02 -0.88 11.52
C GLY A 195 -7.09 -1.91 11.22
N ARG A 196 -7.50 -2.62 12.27
CA ARG A 196 -8.66 -3.53 12.22
C ARG A 196 -9.44 -3.45 13.50
N GLY A 197 -10.71 -3.78 13.43
CA GLY A 197 -11.58 -3.72 14.59
C GLY A 197 -12.93 -4.39 14.36
N ARG A 198 -13.86 -4.10 15.25
CA ARG A 198 -15.26 -4.51 15.16
C ARG A 198 -16.21 -3.34 15.36
N MET A 199 -17.34 -3.36 14.66
CA MET A 199 -18.45 -2.45 14.90
C MET A 199 -19.72 -3.27 14.94
N LEU A 200 -20.38 -3.31 16.10
CA LEU A 200 -21.58 -4.13 16.33
C LEU A 200 -21.34 -5.59 15.88
N ASP A 201 -20.22 -6.16 16.32
CA ASP A 201 -19.70 -7.49 15.96
C ASP A 201 -19.32 -7.71 14.49
N ILE A 202 -19.47 -6.72 13.63
CA ILE A 202 -19.02 -6.78 12.24
C ILE A 202 -17.51 -6.48 12.18
N PRO A 203 -16.66 -7.42 11.74
CA PRO A 203 -15.23 -7.16 11.57
C PRO A 203 -15.01 -6.17 10.42
N PHE A 204 -14.09 -5.22 10.63
CA PHE A 204 -13.68 -4.27 9.60
C PHE A 204 -12.17 -4.08 9.58
N VAL A 205 -11.66 -3.62 8.44
CA VAL A 205 -10.30 -3.11 8.27
C VAL A 205 -10.38 -1.64 7.93
N ARG A 206 -9.54 -0.84 8.59
CA ARG A 206 -9.37 0.58 8.32
C ARG A 206 -8.20 0.76 7.35
N PHE A 207 -8.49 1.46 6.27
CA PHE A 207 -7.53 1.82 5.24
C PHE A 207 -7.35 3.34 5.18
N ARG A 208 -6.09 3.74 4.95
CA ARG A 208 -5.71 5.07 4.48
C ARG A 208 -5.62 5.03 2.97
N ASP A 209 -6.68 5.50 2.32
CA ASP A 209 -6.64 5.70 0.88
C ASP A 209 -5.65 6.80 0.53
N SER A 210 -4.93 6.61 -0.57
CA SER A 210 -4.01 7.62 -1.07
C SER A 210 -4.79 8.75 -1.77
N ALA A 211 -5.89 8.45 -2.46
CA ALA A 211 -6.65 9.44 -3.23
C ALA A 211 -7.51 10.40 -2.37
N HIS A 212 -7.89 9.98 -1.16
CA HIS A 212 -8.75 10.74 -0.28
C HIS A 212 -8.14 10.74 1.13
N GLY A 213 -7.91 11.92 1.71
CA GLY A 213 -7.32 12.06 3.05
C GLY A 213 -8.18 11.48 4.19
N ALA A 214 -9.30 10.83 3.89
CA ALA A 214 -10.23 10.20 4.82
C ALA A 214 -9.98 8.70 4.96
N PHE A 215 -10.44 8.14 6.08
CA PHE A 215 -10.39 6.70 6.31
C PHE A 215 -11.49 5.98 5.54
N LEU A 216 -11.13 4.85 4.93
CA LEU A 216 -12.08 3.89 4.39
C LEU A 216 -12.13 2.70 5.36
N ASN A 217 -13.26 2.52 6.05
CA ASN A 217 -13.49 1.30 6.85
C ASN A 217 -14.23 0.30 5.96
N VAL A 218 -13.62 -0.85 5.71
CA VAL A 218 -14.17 -1.90 4.83
C VAL A 218 -14.63 -3.07 5.68
N ARG A 219 -15.85 -3.54 5.45
CA ARG A 219 -16.40 -4.73 6.09
C ARG A 219 -15.65 -5.99 5.64
N MET A 220 -15.27 -6.85 6.58
CA MET A 220 -14.59 -8.11 6.28
C MET A 220 -15.57 -9.29 6.23
N GLY A 221 -15.14 -10.41 5.66
CA GLY A 221 -15.91 -11.65 5.54
C GLY A 221 -16.54 -11.88 4.16
N TRP A 222 -16.27 -11.01 3.18
CA TRP A 222 -16.90 -11.05 1.85
C TRP A 222 -15.89 -11.19 0.70
N GLY A 223 -14.60 -11.35 1.00
CA GLY A 223 -13.58 -11.50 -0.06
C GLY A 223 -13.31 -10.21 -0.85
N ILE A 224 -13.51 -9.04 -0.24
CA ILE A 224 -13.31 -7.72 -0.89
C ILE A 224 -11.83 -7.50 -1.22
N ILE A 225 -10.93 -7.93 -0.33
CA ILE A 225 -9.49 -7.88 -0.58
C ILE A 225 -9.13 -9.05 -1.49
N THR A 226 -8.53 -8.77 -2.64
CA THR A 226 -8.16 -9.80 -3.62
C THR A 226 -6.69 -10.20 -3.53
N GLU A 227 -5.82 -9.26 -3.15
CA GLU A 227 -4.39 -9.50 -2.94
C GLU A 227 -3.87 -8.66 -1.75
N PHE A 228 -2.81 -9.12 -1.08
CA PHE A 228 -2.04 -8.29 -0.15
C PHE A 228 -0.56 -8.62 -0.18
N VAL A 229 0.26 -7.69 0.31
CA VAL A 229 1.72 -7.80 0.29
C VAL A 229 2.27 -7.95 1.70
N GLN A 230 3.14 -8.94 1.89
CA GLN A 230 3.99 -9.05 3.07
C GLN A 230 5.45 -8.77 2.65
N LEU A 231 6.05 -7.77 3.28
CA LEU A 231 7.43 -7.38 3.06
C LEU A 231 8.29 -7.91 4.21
N ILE A 232 9.34 -8.69 3.88
CA ILE A 232 10.09 -9.47 4.85
C ILE A 232 11.58 -9.12 4.76
N GLY A 233 12.22 -8.98 5.92
CA GLY A 233 13.65 -8.73 6.04
C GLY A 233 14.09 -7.40 5.45
N PRO A 234 13.58 -6.25 5.96
CA PRO A 234 14.10 -4.95 5.54
C PRO A 234 15.60 -4.84 5.84
N ARG A 235 16.38 -4.38 4.86
CA ARG A 235 17.83 -4.22 4.96
C ARG A 235 18.30 -3.06 4.08
N VAL A 236 19.46 -2.52 4.42
CA VAL A 236 20.13 -1.46 3.66
C VAL A 236 21.24 -2.08 2.84
N VAL A 237 21.28 -1.75 1.55
CA VAL A 237 22.38 -2.07 0.64
C VAL A 237 23.06 -0.80 0.20
N TRP A 238 24.37 -0.87 0.03
CA TRP A 238 25.18 0.21 -0.49
C TRP A 238 25.54 -0.14 -1.91
#